data_AF-A0A497NWJ6-F1
#
_entry.id   AF-A0A497NWJ6-F1
#
_cell.length_a   1.000
_cell.length_b   1.000
_cell.length_c   1.000
_cell.angle_alpha   90.00
_cell.angle_beta   90.00
_cell.angle_gamma   90.00
#
_symmetry.space_group_name_H-M   'P 1'
#
loop_
_entity.id
_entity.type
_entity.pdbx_description
1 polymer ?
#
loop_
_entity_poly.entity_id
_entity_poly.type
_entity_poly.pdbx_seq_one_letter_code
_entity_poly.pdbx_strand_id
1 'polypeptide(L)'
;MKIIVLRGFTIPGSYLPEIYMVPGSDIGMSMLSFAIFLIIIWFFLRHTKPGIHIYGLGGNPDAAAMMGIDPRKMYFVEFTLSGLFADLSGLYYTGFNRSVPVTLGNQILFPSFAAAVIGGIPLQGGRGSVLNVAGGALLLGIVEAFLVTFAISPEARIVGYGILVLIAVVVNQARESMRDSLLRRL
;
A
#
# COMPACT_ATOMS: atom_id res chain seq x y z
N MET A 1 11.96 -35.84 -8.44
CA MET A 1 10.61 -35.24 -8.44
C MET A 1 9.87 -35.75 -7.22
N LYS A 2 9.89 -35.00 -6.11
CA LYS A 2 9.14 -35.32 -4.89
C LYS A 2 8.29 -34.09 -4.55
N ILE A 3 7.06 -34.11 -5.04
CA ILE A 3 6.01 -33.19 -4.62
C ILE A 3 5.49 -33.78 -3.31
N ILE A 4 5.87 -33.18 -2.17
CA ILE A 4 5.29 -33.49 -0.86
C ILE A 4 4.41 -32.31 -0.48
N VAL A 5 3.14 -32.43 -0.84
CA VAL A 5 2.05 -31.66 -0.25
C VAL A 5 1.73 -32.35 1.08
N LEU A 6 2.21 -31.81 2.21
CA LEU A 6 1.76 -32.22 3.55
C LEU A 6 1.76 -31.03 4.53
N ARG A 7 0.54 -30.60 4.91
CA ARG A 7 0.17 -29.91 6.16
C ARG A 7 1.03 -28.71 6.60
N GLY A 8 0.71 -27.50 6.14
CA GLY A 8 1.05 -26.25 6.85
C GLY A 8 2.54 -25.94 7.03
N PHE A 9 3.44 -26.69 6.39
CA PHE A 9 4.88 -26.45 6.49
C PHE A 9 5.31 -25.30 5.56
N THR A 10 6.08 -24.39 6.15
CA THR A 10 6.84 -23.34 5.46
C THR A 10 7.67 -23.94 4.34
N ILE A 11 7.58 -23.40 3.12
CA ILE A 11 8.48 -23.78 2.03
C ILE A 11 9.82 -23.09 2.28
N PRO A 12 10.91 -23.84 2.57
CA PRO A 12 12.22 -23.23 2.74
C PRO A 12 12.67 -22.57 1.43
N GLY A 13 13.30 -21.40 1.50
CA GLY A 13 13.73 -20.66 0.31
C GLY A 13 14.70 -21.43 -0.60
N SER A 14 15.36 -22.49 -0.10
CA SER A 14 16.24 -23.36 -0.88
C SER A 14 15.54 -24.13 -2.01
N TYR A 15 14.21 -24.22 -2.02
CA TYR A 15 13.43 -24.83 -3.10
C TYR A 15 12.89 -23.81 -4.11
N LEU A 16 13.06 -22.51 -3.83
CA LEU A 16 12.66 -21.45 -4.74
C LEU A 16 13.81 -21.14 -5.70
N PRO A 17 13.53 -20.89 -6.99
CA PRO A 17 14.58 -20.48 -7.92
C PRO A 17 15.25 -19.20 -7.43
N GLU A 18 16.57 -19.12 -7.56
CA GLU A 18 17.40 -18.05 -6.99
C GLU A 18 16.93 -16.64 -7.40
N ILE A 19 16.38 -16.51 -8.62
CA ILE A 19 15.81 -15.27 -9.14
C ILE A 19 14.63 -14.71 -8.32
N TYR A 20 13.91 -15.54 -7.58
CA TYR A 20 12.82 -15.12 -6.70
C TYR A 20 13.32 -14.62 -5.34
N MET A 21 14.59 -14.90 -4.99
CA MET A 21 15.20 -14.51 -3.72
C MET A 21 16.06 -13.25 -3.83
N VAL A 22 16.63 -12.99 -5.02
CA VAL A 22 17.49 -11.82 -5.32
C VAL A 22 16.83 -10.46 -5.01
N PRO A 23 15.54 -10.21 -5.28
CA PRO A 23 14.96 -8.89 -5.05
C PRO A 23 15.00 -8.45 -3.57
N GLY A 24 14.84 -9.41 -2.64
CA GLY A 24 14.76 -9.15 -1.21
C GLY A 24 15.98 -9.61 -0.39
N SER A 25 17.05 -10.10 -1.03
CA SER A 25 18.20 -10.69 -0.32
C SER A 25 19.08 -9.66 0.38
N ASP A 26 19.20 -8.46 -0.21
CA ASP A 26 20.02 -7.36 0.28
C ASP A 26 19.18 -6.11 0.59
N ILE A 27 19.42 -5.53 1.77
CA ILE A 27 18.76 -4.31 2.23
C ILE A 27 19.03 -3.15 1.25
N GLY A 28 20.25 -3.07 0.70
CA GLY A 28 20.61 -2.05 -0.30
C GLY A 28 19.79 -2.15 -1.59
N MET A 29 19.57 -3.36 -2.10
CA MET A 29 18.75 -3.59 -3.30
C MET A 29 17.27 -3.30 -3.03
N SER A 30 16.79 -3.63 -1.83
CA SER A 30 15.41 -3.35 -1.41
C SER A 30 15.14 -1.84 -1.28
N MET A 31 16.09 -1.08 -0.72
CA MET A 31 15.98 0.39 -0.65
C MET A 31 16.07 1.06 -2.02
N LEU A 32 16.99 0.59 -2.88
CA LEU A 32 17.15 1.11 -4.24
C LEU A 32 15.87 0.90 -5.07
N SER A 33 15.32 -0.31 -5.02
CA SER A 33 14.08 -0.64 -5.73
C SER A 33 12.88 0.16 -5.21
N PHE A 34 12.74 0.31 -3.89
CA PHE A 34 11.72 1.19 -3.31
C PHE A 34 11.83 2.63 -3.83
N ALA A 35 13.03 3.20 -3.87
CA ALA A 35 13.25 4.53 -4.41
C ALA A 35 12.90 4.63 -5.90
N ILE A 36 13.27 3.64 -6.70
CA ILE A 36 12.93 3.56 -8.13
C ILE A 36 11.41 3.50 -8.32
N PHE A 37 10.70 2.66 -7.56
CA PHE A 37 9.24 2.57 -7.65
C PHE A 37 8.55 3.87 -7.24
N LEU A 38 9.02 4.53 -6.19
CA LEU A 38 8.51 5.84 -5.79
C LEU A 38 8.65 6.86 -6.91
N ILE A 39 9.81 6.92 -7.57
CA ILE A 39 10.05 7.86 -8.68
C ILE A 39 9.14 7.53 -9.87
N ILE A 40 9.01 6.25 -10.23
CA ILE A 40 8.16 5.80 -11.35
C ILE A 40 6.69 6.16 -11.09
N ILE A 41 6.16 5.85 -9.89
CA ILE A 41 4.77 6.13 -9.53
C ILE A 41 4.54 7.64 -9.48
N TRP A 42 5.46 8.39 -8.87
CA TRP A 42 5.36 9.84 -8.80
C TRP A 42 5.37 10.48 -10.19
N PHE A 43 6.25 10.02 -11.08
CA PHE A 43 6.31 10.50 -12.45
C PHE A 43 5.04 10.14 -13.22
N PHE A 44 4.58 8.88 -13.11
CA PHE A 44 3.35 8.41 -13.73
C PHE A 44 2.15 9.25 -13.30
N LEU A 45 1.94 9.40 -11.99
CA LEU A 45 0.80 10.11 -11.43
C LEU A 45 0.80 11.61 -11.75
N ARG A 46 1.98 12.24 -11.87
CA ARG A 46 2.10 13.69 -12.07
C ARG A 46 2.21 14.12 -13.53
N HIS A 47 2.81 13.30 -14.40
CA HIS A 47 3.14 13.70 -15.77
C HIS A 47 2.38 12.94 -16.85
N THR A 48 1.65 11.86 -16.52
CA THR A 48 0.89 11.10 -17.51
C THR A 48 -0.59 11.46 -17.49
N LYS A 49 -1.23 11.39 -18.67
CA LYS A 49 -2.68 11.56 -18.83
C LYS A 49 -3.50 10.65 -17.92
N PRO A 50 -3.25 9.32 -17.86
CA PRO A 50 -3.98 8.45 -16.93
C PRO A 50 -3.77 8.87 -15.47
N GLY A 51 -2.57 9.27 -15.07
CA GLY A 51 -2.30 9.77 -13.72
C GLY A 51 -3.16 10.98 -13.34
N ILE A 52 -3.27 11.96 -14.23
CA ILE A 52 -4.10 13.16 -14.01
C ILE A 52 -5.59 12.79 -13.98
N HIS A 53 -6.02 11.89 -14.86
CA HIS A 53 -7.41 11.41 -14.88
C HIS A 53 -7.81 10.67 -13.60
N ILE A 54 -6.89 9.91 -12.99
CA ILE A 54 -7.10 9.23 -11.69
C ILE A 54 -7.40 10.26 -10.59
N TYR A 55 -6.63 11.34 -10.49
CA TYR A 55 -6.92 12.42 -9.52
C TYR A 55 -8.24 13.15 -9.83
N GLY A 56 -8.54 13.39 -11.11
CA GLY A 56 -9.79 14.01 -11.52
C GLY A 56 -11.01 13.17 -11.15
N LEU A 57 -10.96 11.87 -11.45
CA LEU A 57 -12.02 10.91 -11.13
C LEU A 57 -12.22 10.76 -9.62
N GLY A 58 -11.12 10.70 -8.85
CA GLY A 58 -11.22 10.60 -7.39
C GLY A 58 -11.77 11.86 -6.72
N GLY A 59 -11.68 13.04 -7.36
CA GLY A 59 -12.19 14.29 -6.79
C GLY A 59 -13.70 14.45 -6.99
N ASN A 60 -14.17 14.22 -8.22
CA ASN A 60 -15.59 14.21 -8.55
C ASN A 60 -15.83 13.27 -9.76
N PRO A 61 -16.33 12.05 -9.53
CA PRO A 61 -16.54 11.08 -10.61
C PRO A 61 -17.51 11.56 -11.69
N ASP A 62 -18.59 12.25 -11.29
CA ASP A 62 -19.62 12.73 -12.20
C ASP A 62 -19.09 13.84 -13.11
N ALA A 63 -18.34 14.79 -12.54
CA ALA A 63 -17.70 15.86 -13.30
C ALA A 63 -16.61 15.34 -14.24
N ALA A 64 -15.83 14.35 -13.79
CA ALA A 64 -14.83 13.69 -14.63
C ALA A 64 -15.47 12.97 -15.83
N ALA A 65 -16.59 12.29 -15.63
CA ALA A 65 -17.34 11.64 -16.69
C ALA A 65 -17.89 12.64 -17.72
N MET A 66 -18.37 13.80 -17.27
CA MET A 66 -18.82 14.89 -18.16
C MET A 66 -17.68 15.47 -19.00
N MET A 67 -16.43 15.43 -18.51
CA MET A 67 -15.25 15.85 -19.25
C MET A 67 -14.70 14.77 -20.22
N GLY A 68 -15.42 13.67 -20.42
CA GLY A 68 -15.04 12.60 -21.33
C GLY A 68 -14.02 11.60 -20.78
N ILE A 69 -13.77 11.62 -19.46
CA ILE A 69 -12.97 10.59 -18.79
C ILE A 69 -13.86 9.37 -18.58
N ASP A 70 -13.48 8.21 -19.12
CA ASP A 70 -14.20 6.95 -18.92
C ASP A 70 -13.81 6.33 -17.56
N PRO A 71 -14.72 6.31 -16.56
CA PRO A 71 -14.40 5.79 -15.23
C PRO A 71 -14.02 4.30 -15.27
N ARG A 72 -14.65 3.51 -16.15
CA ARG A 72 -14.42 2.06 -16.22
C ARG A 72 -12.98 1.75 -16.63
N LYS A 73 -12.46 2.50 -17.61
CA LYS A 73 -11.07 2.35 -18.05
C LYS A 73 -10.10 2.78 -16.95
N MET A 74 -10.39 3.87 -16.24
CA MET A 74 -9.51 4.34 -15.17
C MET A 74 -9.48 3.36 -13.99
N TYR A 75 -10.63 2.86 -13.54
CA TYR A 75 -10.68 1.81 -12.52
C TYR A 75 -9.93 0.55 -12.94
N PHE A 76 -10.06 0.12 -14.20
CA PHE A 76 -9.31 -1.02 -14.72
C PHE A 76 -7.79 -0.80 -14.63
N VAL A 77 -7.30 0.38 -15.01
CA VAL A 77 -5.89 0.74 -14.91
C VAL A 77 -5.43 0.78 -13.45
N GLU A 78 -6.21 1.39 -12.56
CA GLU A 78 -5.91 1.48 -11.12
C GLU A 78 -5.78 0.09 -10.48
N PHE A 79 -6.76 -0.81 -10.70
CA PHE A 79 -6.71 -2.17 -10.17
C PHE A 79 -5.57 -3.00 -10.77
N THR A 80 -5.28 -2.83 -12.07
CA THR A 80 -4.16 -3.52 -12.72
C THR A 80 -2.82 -3.06 -12.15
N LEU A 81 -2.63 -1.75 -11.96
CA LEU A 81 -1.42 -1.21 -11.35
C LEU A 81 -1.29 -1.68 -9.89
N SER A 82 -2.38 -1.66 -9.12
CA SER A 82 -2.37 -2.15 -7.74
C SER A 82 -1.98 -3.62 -7.65
N GLY A 83 -2.52 -4.48 -8.53
CA GLY A 83 -2.15 -5.89 -8.62
C GLY A 83 -0.68 -6.09 -8.98
N LEU A 84 -0.19 -5.35 -9.98
CA LEU A 84 1.22 -5.39 -10.38
C LEU A 84 2.15 -5.03 -9.21
N PHE A 85 1.85 -3.98 -8.46
CA PHE A 85 2.65 -3.59 -7.29
C PHE A 85 2.52 -4.56 -6.12
N ALA A 86 1.34 -5.15 -5.92
CA ALA A 86 1.13 -6.18 -4.90
C ALA A 86 1.96 -7.45 -5.20
N ASP A 87 1.97 -7.90 -6.45
CA ASP A 87 2.78 -9.04 -6.89
C ASP A 87 4.28 -8.76 -6.73
N LEU A 88 4.73 -7.58 -7.17
CA LEU A 88 6.13 -7.17 -6.98
C LEU A 88 6.48 -7.12 -5.49
N SER A 89 5.65 -6.51 -4.65
CA SER A 89 5.85 -6.47 -3.20
C SER A 89 5.94 -7.87 -2.58
N GLY A 90 5.10 -8.80 -3.02
CA GLY A 90 5.14 -10.20 -2.60
C GLY A 90 6.46 -10.91 -2.95
N LEU A 91 7.03 -10.62 -4.12
CA LEU A 91 8.36 -11.13 -4.51
C LEU A 91 9.46 -10.62 -3.57
N TYR A 92 9.45 -9.32 -3.25
CA TYR A 92 10.41 -8.74 -2.29
C TYR A 92 10.24 -9.34 -0.89
N TYR A 93 9.01 -9.47 -0.42
CA TYR A 93 8.71 -9.98 0.92
C TYR A 93 9.10 -11.45 1.09
N THR A 94 8.96 -12.24 0.02
CA THR A 94 9.42 -13.63 -0.04
C THR A 94 10.94 -13.73 0.05
N GLY A 95 11.67 -12.91 -0.71
CA GLY A 95 13.14 -12.86 -0.66
C GLY A 95 13.67 -12.46 0.73
N PHE A 96 12.98 -11.51 1.39
CA PHE A 96 13.34 -11.06 2.74
C PHE A 96 13.18 -12.15 3.82
N ASN A 97 12.06 -12.88 3.81
CA ASN A 97 11.77 -13.90 4.84
C ASN A 97 12.56 -15.20 4.63
N ARG A 98 13.13 -15.44 3.43
CA ARG A 98 13.87 -16.67 3.03
C ARG A 98 13.11 -18.00 3.29
N SER A 99 11.85 -17.92 3.68
CA SER A 99 10.94 -19.00 4.05
C SER A 99 9.51 -18.50 3.91
N VAL A 100 8.65 -19.28 3.26
CA VAL A 100 7.27 -18.86 2.94
C VAL A 100 6.26 -19.75 3.66
N PRO A 101 5.71 -19.32 4.82
CA PRO A 101 4.51 -19.91 5.38
C PRO A 101 3.27 -19.64 4.51
N VAL A 102 2.25 -20.48 4.61
CA VAL A 102 0.97 -20.32 3.88
C VAL A 102 0.23 -19.03 4.29
N THR A 103 0.52 -18.50 5.47
CA THR A 103 -0.04 -17.25 6.00
C THR A 103 0.82 -16.01 5.67
N LEU A 104 1.92 -16.19 4.92
CA LEU A 104 2.79 -15.08 4.52
C LEU A 104 2.00 -14.10 3.65
N GLY A 105 1.93 -12.84 4.08
CA GLY A 105 1.20 -11.78 3.36
C GLY A 105 -0.08 -11.30 4.04
N ASN A 106 -0.70 -12.08 4.93
CA ASN A 106 -1.92 -11.64 5.62
C ASN A 106 -1.69 -10.42 6.53
N GLN A 107 -0.49 -10.32 7.10
CA GLN A 107 -0.11 -9.26 8.03
C GLN A 107 0.30 -7.94 7.37
N ILE A 108 0.57 -7.92 6.05
CA ILE A 108 1.03 -6.70 5.35
C ILE A 108 -0.11 -5.87 4.73
N LEU A 109 -1.31 -6.44 4.61
CA LEU A 109 -2.47 -5.77 4.01
C LEU A 109 -2.90 -4.53 4.81
N PHE A 110 -3.19 -4.71 6.10
CA PHE A 110 -3.63 -3.63 6.98
C PHE A 110 -2.60 -2.50 7.15
N PRO A 111 -1.31 -2.76 7.43
CA PRO A 111 -0.32 -1.68 7.55
C PRO A 111 -0.10 -0.95 6.22
N SER A 112 -0.26 -1.62 5.07
CA SER A 112 -0.17 -0.96 3.75
C SER A 112 -1.30 0.05 3.55
N PHE A 113 -2.53 -0.31 3.93
CA PHE A 113 -3.67 0.61 3.92
C PHE A 113 -3.51 1.75 4.94
N ALA A 114 -3.09 1.41 6.17
CA ALA A 114 -2.84 2.38 7.22
C ALA A 114 -1.76 3.40 6.83
N ALA A 115 -0.70 2.97 6.13
CA ALA A 115 0.37 3.85 5.66
C ALA A 115 -0.15 4.90 4.68
N ALA A 116 -1.04 4.50 3.76
CA ALA A 116 -1.63 5.41 2.78
C ALA A 116 -2.54 6.45 3.44
N VAL A 117 -3.37 6.04 4.41
CA VAL A 117 -4.27 6.94 5.14
C VAL A 117 -3.50 7.88 6.07
N ILE A 118 -2.49 7.37 6.79
CA ILE A 118 -1.59 8.19 7.62
C ILE A 118 -0.78 9.15 6.74
N GLY A 119 -0.40 8.72 5.54
CA GLY A 119 0.18 9.57 4.49
C GLY A 119 -0.77 10.63 3.94
N GLY A 120 -2.02 10.69 4.41
CA GLY A 120 -2.96 11.75 4.10
C GLY A 120 -3.75 11.55 2.80
N ILE A 121 -3.87 10.32 2.30
CA ILE A 121 -4.81 10.03 1.22
C ILE A 121 -6.22 9.85 1.81
N PRO A 122 -7.21 10.68 1.42
CA PRO A 122 -8.59 10.52 1.85
C PRO A 122 -9.22 9.28 1.20
N LEU A 123 -10.10 8.59 1.93
CA LEU A 123 -10.79 7.40 1.41
C LEU A 123 -11.69 7.68 0.22
N GLN A 124 -12.18 8.91 0.11
CA GLN A 124 -13.05 9.33 -0.99
C GLN A 124 -12.24 9.61 -2.27
N GLY A 125 -10.91 9.72 -2.17
CA GLY A 125 -10.01 9.95 -3.30
C GLY A 125 -9.82 11.42 -3.68
N GLY A 126 -9.15 11.64 -4.81
CA GLY A 126 -9.05 12.96 -5.46
C GLY A 126 -7.93 13.88 -4.99
N ARG A 127 -7.25 13.54 -3.90
CA ARG A 127 -6.07 14.25 -3.40
C ARG A 127 -5.07 13.26 -2.83
N GLY A 128 -3.78 13.58 -2.91
CA GLY A 128 -2.73 12.73 -2.35
C GLY A 128 -1.37 13.09 -2.91
N SER A 129 -0.32 12.64 -2.22
CA SER A 129 1.06 12.75 -2.67
C SER A 129 1.79 11.46 -2.36
N VAL A 130 2.46 10.90 -3.38
CA VAL A 130 3.29 9.70 -3.25
C VAL A 130 4.35 9.87 -2.17
N LEU A 131 4.90 11.08 -2.02
CA LEU A 131 5.92 11.38 -1.01
C LEU A 131 5.34 11.33 0.41
N ASN A 132 4.10 11.76 0.61
CA ASN A 132 3.47 11.72 1.92
C ASN A 132 3.15 10.27 2.32
N VAL A 133 2.72 9.45 1.36
CA VAL A 133 2.50 8.00 1.57
C VAL A 133 3.82 7.30 1.91
N ALA A 134 4.92 7.64 1.23
CA ALA A 134 6.23 7.12 1.58
C ALA A 134 6.61 7.47 3.03
N GLY A 135 6.34 8.70 3.46
CA GLY A 135 6.51 9.12 4.85
C GLY A 135 5.63 8.32 5.83
N GLY A 136 4.36 8.10 5.48
CA GLY A 136 3.43 7.28 6.27
C GLY A 136 3.88 5.81 6.37
N ALA A 137 4.39 5.23 5.29
CA ALA A 137 4.95 3.89 5.27
C ALA A 137 6.21 3.76 6.13
N LEU A 138 7.11 4.75 6.09
CA LEU A 138 8.30 4.79 6.95
C LEU A 138 7.92 4.91 8.42
N LEU A 139 6.97 5.78 8.76
CA LEU A 139 6.46 5.91 10.13
C LEU A 139 5.85 4.60 10.63
N LEU A 140 5.01 3.95 9.83
CA LEU A 140 4.45 2.65 10.23
C LEU A 140 5.50 1.56 10.31
N GLY A 141 6.52 1.56 9.47
CA GLY A 141 7.64 0.63 9.58
C GLY A 141 8.40 0.79 10.91
N ILE A 142 8.59 2.03 11.36
CA ILE A 142 9.17 2.31 12.68
C ILE A 142 8.26 1.80 13.80
N VAL A 143 6.95 2.09 13.72
CA VAL A 143 5.97 1.58 14.70
C VAL A 143 5.99 0.06 14.73
N GLU A 144 6.01 -0.60 13.57
CA GLU A 144 6.10 -2.06 13.48
C GLU A 144 7.36 -2.61 14.15
N ALA A 145 8.52 -1.99 13.90
CA ALA A 145 9.77 -2.37 14.56
C ALA A 145 9.67 -2.29 16.09
N PHE A 146 9.01 -1.25 16.63
CA PHE A 146 8.73 -1.17 18.06
C PHE A 146 7.79 -2.27 18.54
N LEU A 147 6.66 -2.49 17.87
CA LEU A 147 5.68 -3.53 18.27
C LEU A 147 6.31 -4.93 18.26
N VAL A 148 7.18 -5.22 17.28
CA VAL A 148 7.95 -6.46 17.21
C VAL A 148 8.94 -6.56 18.38
N THR A 149 9.64 -5.47 18.71
CA THR A 149 10.62 -5.42 19.82
C THR A 149 9.94 -5.65 21.18
N PHE A 150 8.72 -5.16 21.37
CA PHE A 150 7.90 -5.42 22.56
C PHE A 150 7.23 -6.80 22.57
N ALA A 151 7.58 -7.68 21.61
CA ALA A 151 7.05 -9.04 21.48
C ALA A 151 5.51 -9.10 21.40
N ILE A 152 4.87 -8.07 20.83
CA ILE A 152 3.41 -8.06 20.64
C ILE A 152 3.05 -9.08 19.57
N SER A 153 2.08 -9.93 19.89
CA SER A 153 1.57 -10.99 18.99
C SER A 153 1.13 -10.42 17.62
N PRO A 154 1.40 -11.11 16.50
CA PRO A 154 0.98 -10.66 15.17
C PRO A 154 -0.51 -10.39 15.04
N GLU A 155 -1.34 -11.17 15.73
CA GLU A 155 -2.79 -11.05 15.74
C GLU A 155 -3.22 -9.72 16.39
N ALA A 156 -2.59 -9.35 17.50
CA ALA A 156 -2.84 -8.07 18.15
C ALA A 156 -2.37 -6.88 17.31
N ARG A 157 -1.27 -7.03 16.56
CA ARG A 157 -0.80 -5.97 15.64
C ARG A 157 -1.81 -5.69 14.53
N ILE A 158 -2.38 -6.73 13.92
CA ILE A 158 -3.41 -6.59 12.87
C ILE A 158 -4.62 -5.81 13.40
N VAL A 159 -5.11 -6.15 14.59
CA VAL A 159 -6.21 -5.42 15.24
C VAL A 159 -5.82 -3.96 15.50
N GLY A 160 -4.60 -3.72 15.99
CA GLY A 160 -4.07 -2.38 16.21
C GLY A 160 -4.02 -1.53 14.93
N TYR A 161 -3.55 -2.09 13.81
CA TYR A 161 -3.56 -1.40 12.52
C TYR A 161 -4.97 -1.11 12.02
N GLY A 162 -5.92 -2.04 12.20
CA GLY A 162 -7.33 -1.80 11.90
C GLY A 162 -7.91 -0.63 12.70
N ILE A 163 -7.63 -0.58 14.01
CA ILE A 163 -8.04 0.54 14.87
C ILE A 163 -7.40 1.85 14.42
N LEU A 164 -6.09 1.84 14.10
CA LEU A 164 -5.39 3.03 13.60
C LEU A 164 -6.03 3.57 12.32
N VAL A 165 -6.39 2.71 11.38
CA VAL A 165 -7.13 3.08 10.17
C VAL A 165 -8.46 3.72 10.52
N LEU A 166 -9.26 3.09 11.39
CA LEU A 166 -10.56 3.63 11.79
C LEU A 166 -10.41 5.02 12.43
N ILE A 167 -9.45 5.20 13.33
CA ILE A 167 -9.15 6.51 13.93
C ILE A 167 -8.77 7.51 12.85
N ALA A 168 -7.88 7.15 11.94
CA ALA A 168 -7.44 8.04 10.87
C ALA A 168 -8.60 8.46 9.97
N VAL A 169 -9.53 7.56 9.67
CA VAL A 169 -10.75 7.83 8.89
C VAL A 169 -11.69 8.78 9.63
N VAL A 170 -11.98 8.52 10.91
CA VAL A 170 -12.84 9.37 11.73
C VAL A 170 -12.25 10.76 11.86
N VAL A 171 -10.94 10.87 12.09
CA VAL A 171 -10.23 12.15 12.15
C VAL A 171 -10.26 12.87 10.80
N ASN A 172 -10.07 12.15 9.69
CA ASN A 172 -10.12 12.74 8.35
C ASN A 172 -11.54 13.28 8.04
N GLN A 173 -12.57 12.48 8.31
CA GLN A 173 -13.96 12.88 8.08
C GLN A 173 -14.40 14.03 9.00
N ALA A 174 -13.96 14.02 10.26
CA ALA A 174 -14.21 15.13 11.19
C ALA A 174 -13.58 16.44 10.66
N ARG A 175 -12.34 16.38 10.16
CA ARG A 175 -11.66 17.54 9.56
C ARG A 175 -12.40 18.09 8.34
N GLU A 176 -12.89 17.21 7.45
CA GLU A 176 -13.67 17.61 6.29
C GLU A 176 -14.99 18.28 6.69
N SER A 177 -15.74 17.68 7.63
CA SER A 177 -17.00 18.25 8.13
C SER A 177 -16.84 19.61 8.81
N MET A 178 -15.75 19.82 9.56
CA MET A 178 -15.43 21.10 10.18
C MET A 178 -15.09 22.16 9.14
N ARG A 179 -14.36 21.79 8.07
CA ARG A 179 -14.01 22.72 6.99
C ARG A 179 -15.26 23.20 6.25
N ASP A 180 -16.18 22.30 5.94
CA ASP A 180 -17.41 22.62 5.24
C ASP A 180 -18.34 23.50 6.10
N SER A 181 -18.32 23.30 7.42
CA SER A 181 -19.08 24.13 8.37
C SER A 181 -18.55 25.57 8.48
N LEU A 182 -17.24 25.77 8.29
CA LEU A 182 -16.63 27.11 8.29
C LEU A 182 -16.91 27.87 7.00
N LEU A 183 -16.89 27.20 5.84
CA LEU A 183 -17.18 27.82 4.55
C LEU A 183 -18.63 28.26 4.40
N ARG A 184 -19.57 27.61 5.09
CA ARG A 184 -20.99 28.02 5.11
C ARG A 184 -21.29 29.23 6.00
N ARG A 185 -20.34 29.64 6.84
CA ARG A 185 -20.48 30.81 7.74
C ARG A 185 -19.88 32.10 7.14
N LEU A 186 -19.23 32.01 5.98
CA LEU A 186 -18.72 33.12 5.18
C LEU A 186 -19.68 33.37 4.01
#